data_AF-A0A673I3P6-F1
#
_entry.id   AF-A0A673I3P6-F1
#
_cell.length_a   1.000
_cell.length_b   1.000
_cell.length_c   1.000
_cell.angle_alpha   90.00
_cell.angle_beta   90.00
_cell.angle_gamma   90.00
#
_symmetry.space_group_name_H-M   'P 1'
#
loop_
_entity.id
_entity.type
_entity.pdbx_description
1 polymer ?
#
loop_
_entity_poly.entity_id
_entity_poly.type
_entity_poly.pdbx_seq_one_letter_code
_entity_poly.pdbx_strand_id
1 'polypeptide(L)'
;MAVAGAGGDKPFAKAGPSPLSRVLRISQLDAFELDGALEQLVWSQFTQCFQHFKPGLLTPVEPELKALLQLLLWRFTVYSNSATVGQSLLNIRYKNALIPGQKYRPMSRPQKFWFALLTVGEKWLSERSHSLFLNHPAESNARKARKVLSILMGLTKVASLVNFLLFLQRGTYPTLTERLLGVQPVFRGPQGPRDINFQFLNRELLWHGFAEFLIFLLPLINVWKLKASVAALFSPLKELRGTEGSEETHCTECAVCGEWPTMPHSAGCKHVFCYYCLKSHTIADICFTCPKCGVETGTIEPVRLHVGTELHQS
;
A
#
# COMPACT_ATOMS: atom_id res chain seq x y z
N MET A 1 39.36 -44.62 -17.27
CA MET A 1 39.55 -44.38 -18.72
C MET A 1 38.18 -44.32 -19.38
N ALA A 2 37.91 -43.23 -20.12
CA ALA A 2 36.84 -42.98 -21.12
C ALA A 2 35.37 -43.24 -20.67
N VAL A 3 34.53 -42.23 -20.38
CA VAL A 3 33.85 -41.25 -21.28
C VAL A 3 33.03 -41.88 -22.40
N ALA A 4 31.70 -41.78 -22.29
CA ALA A 4 30.79 -41.52 -23.42
C ALA A 4 29.45 -40.99 -22.87
N GLY A 5 29.21 -39.68 -23.04
CA GLY A 5 27.90 -39.07 -22.86
C GLY A 5 27.12 -39.04 -24.18
N ALA A 6 25.80 -39.03 -24.11
CA ALA A 6 24.90 -38.53 -25.18
C ALA A 6 23.45 -38.52 -24.67
N GLY A 7 22.97 -37.38 -24.20
CA GLY A 7 21.57 -37.11 -23.90
C GLY A 7 21.28 -35.68 -24.29
N GLY A 8 20.98 -35.49 -25.57
CA GLY A 8 21.07 -34.21 -26.28
C GLY A 8 20.21 -33.09 -25.71
N ASP A 9 20.89 -32.03 -25.27
CA ASP A 9 20.36 -30.68 -25.19
C ASP A 9 19.91 -30.25 -26.59
N LYS A 10 18.58 -30.20 -26.79
CA LYS A 10 18.02 -29.51 -27.95
C LYS A 10 18.38 -28.04 -27.81
N PRO A 11 19.12 -27.43 -28.76
CA PRO A 11 19.41 -26.02 -28.71
C PRO A 11 18.07 -25.29 -28.75
N PHE A 12 17.84 -24.43 -27.75
CA PHE A 12 16.79 -23.42 -27.80
C PHE A 12 16.81 -22.79 -29.19
N ALA A 13 15.74 -23.04 -29.95
CA ALA A 13 15.53 -22.41 -31.23
C ALA A 13 15.75 -20.92 -31.03
N LYS A 14 16.74 -20.36 -31.75
CA LYS A 14 16.92 -18.93 -31.88
C LYS A 14 15.58 -18.37 -32.33
N ALA A 15 14.83 -17.80 -31.40
CA ALA A 15 13.67 -17.00 -31.71
C ALA A 15 14.17 -15.92 -32.66
N GLY A 16 13.76 -16.00 -33.93
CA GLY A 16 13.94 -14.90 -34.87
C GLY A 16 13.40 -13.62 -34.22
N PRO A 17 13.90 -12.44 -34.59
CA PRO A 17 13.51 -11.19 -33.95
C PRO A 17 11.99 -11.04 -34.06
N SER A 18 11.30 -11.34 -32.97
CA SER A 18 9.87 -11.10 -32.85
C SER A 18 9.63 -9.63 -33.14
N PRO A 19 8.61 -9.28 -33.97
CA PRO A 19 8.30 -7.90 -34.25
C PRO A 19 8.13 -7.20 -32.90
N LEU A 20 8.86 -6.09 -32.69
CA LEU A 20 8.84 -5.32 -31.45
C LEU A 20 7.38 -5.17 -31.00
N SER A 21 7.02 -5.86 -29.92
CA SER A 21 5.63 -5.98 -29.51
C SER A 21 5.11 -4.58 -29.15
N ARG A 22 3.93 -4.26 -29.68
CA ARG A 22 3.27 -3.00 -29.39
C ARG A 22 2.93 -2.95 -27.90
N VAL A 23 3.21 -1.82 -27.26
CA VAL A 23 2.95 -1.62 -25.84
C VAL A 23 1.44 -1.52 -25.58
N LEU A 24 0.96 -2.12 -24.49
CA LEU A 24 -0.43 -1.99 -24.07
C LEU A 24 -0.74 -0.52 -23.75
N ARG A 25 -1.95 -0.07 -24.11
CA ARG A 25 -2.42 1.30 -23.82
C ARG A 25 -2.26 1.64 -22.34
N ILE A 26 -2.69 0.74 -21.45
CA ILE A 26 -2.63 0.98 -20.00
C ILE A 26 -1.19 1.20 -19.51
N SER A 27 -0.25 0.38 -19.95
CA SER A 27 1.17 0.53 -19.59
C SER A 27 1.79 1.82 -20.13
N GLN A 28 1.26 2.36 -21.24
CA GLN A 28 1.68 3.67 -21.72
C GLN A 28 1.14 4.78 -20.81
N LEU A 29 -0.14 4.74 -20.41
CA LEU A 29 -0.71 5.71 -19.45
C LEU A 29 -0.02 5.62 -18.08
N ASP A 30 0.19 4.40 -17.56
CA ASP A 30 0.86 4.16 -16.29
C ASP A 30 2.27 4.77 -16.29
N ALA A 31 2.97 4.71 -17.43
CA ALA A 31 4.27 5.35 -17.57
C ALA A 31 4.19 6.88 -17.41
N PHE A 32 3.16 7.53 -17.98
CA PHE A 32 2.97 8.97 -17.85
C PHE A 32 2.59 9.38 -16.42
N GLU A 33 1.71 8.61 -15.78
CA GLU A 33 1.33 8.86 -14.38
C GLU A 33 2.56 8.75 -13.47
N LEU A 34 3.37 7.72 -13.69
CA LEU A 34 4.60 7.50 -12.94
C LEU A 34 5.64 8.60 -13.20
N ASP A 35 5.77 9.07 -14.44
CA ASP A 35 6.63 10.22 -14.76
C ASP A 35 6.15 11.49 -14.03
N GLY A 36 4.83 11.73 -13.95
CA GLY A 36 4.26 12.85 -13.22
C GLY A 36 4.51 12.76 -11.71
N ALA A 37 4.30 11.59 -11.11
CA ALA A 37 4.56 11.36 -9.69
C ALA A 37 6.05 11.52 -9.35
N LEU A 38 6.95 11.05 -10.22
CA LEU A 38 8.39 11.23 -10.05
C LEU A 38 8.80 12.70 -10.16
N GLU A 39 8.23 13.44 -11.11
CA GLU A 39 8.48 14.88 -11.23
C GLU A 39 8.06 15.63 -9.96
N GLN A 40 6.88 15.32 -9.43
CA GLN A 40 6.38 15.90 -8.18
C GLN A 40 7.28 15.55 -6.99
N LEU A 41 7.73 14.30 -6.88
CA LEU A 41 8.62 13.86 -5.81
C LEU A 41 9.98 14.58 -5.88
N VAL A 42 10.58 14.69 -7.07
CA VAL A 42 11.85 15.39 -7.20
C VAL A 42 11.68 16.88 -6.87
N TRP A 43 10.57 17.49 -7.29
CA TRP A 43 10.26 18.88 -6.95
C TRP A 43 10.03 19.09 -5.45
N SER A 44 9.32 18.17 -4.77
CA SER A 44 9.09 18.26 -3.32
C SER A 44 10.40 18.16 -2.55
N GLN A 45 11.26 17.21 -2.91
CA GLN A 45 12.59 17.08 -2.29
C GLN A 45 13.47 18.30 -2.59
N PHE A 46 13.43 18.83 -3.81
CA PHE A 46 14.15 20.03 -4.17
C PHE A 46 13.72 21.23 -3.33
N THR A 47 12.41 21.45 -3.19
CA THR A 47 11.85 22.56 -2.41
C THR A 47 12.16 22.42 -0.92
N GLN A 48 12.20 21.17 -0.41
CA GLN A 48 12.57 20.88 0.97
C GLN A 48 13.96 21.41 1.33
N CYS A 49 14.93 21.30 0.41
CA CYS A 49 16.28 21.85 0.61
C CYS A 49 16.30 23.38 0.80
N PHE A 50 15.28 24.09 0.27
CA PHE A 50 15.18 25.54 0.35
C PHE A 50 14.23 26.07 1.43
N GLN A 51 13.70 25.20 2.30
CA GLN A 51 12.74 25.58 3.35
C GLN A 51 13.27 26.63 4.33
N HIS A 52 14.59 26.72 4.52
CA HIS A 52 15.23 27.66 5.45
C HIS A 52 15.52 29.03 4.83
N PHE A 53 15.31 29.21 3.52
CA PHE A 53 15.48 30.51 2.86
C PHE A 53 14.22 31.36 3.00
N LYS A 54 14.36 32.69 2.83
CA LYS A 54 13.23 33.62 2.94
C LYS A 54 12.07 33.17 2.02
N PRO A 55 10.84 33.09 2.54
CA PRO A 55 9.68 32.72 1.74
C PRO A 55 9.49 33.74 0.61
N GLY A 56 9.33 33.27 -0.62
CA GLY A 56 9.10 34.11 -1.80
C GLY A 56 10.32 34.38 -2.70
N LEU A 57 11.53 33.94 -2.34
CA LEU A 57 12.68 34.01 -3.26
C LEU A 57 12.57 33.03 -4.44
N LEU A 58 11.92 31.88 -4.23
CA LEU A 58 11.75 30.86 -5.26
C LEU A 58 10.58 31.11 -6.19
N THR A 59 9.55 31.84 -5.77
CA THR A 59 8.32 32.01 -6.57
C THR A 59 8.53 32.67 -7.95
N PRO A 60 9.41 33.67 -8.16
CA PRO A 60 9.62 34.23 -9.49
C PRO A 60 10.45 33.33 -10.43
N VAL A 61 11.31 32.48 -9.87
CA VAL A 61 12.24 31.60 -10.61
C VAL A 61 11.74 30.15 -10.68
N GLU A 62 10.68 29.81 -9.94
CA GLU A 62 10.06 28.49 -9.88
C GLU A 62 9.86 27.83 -11.26
N PRO A 63 9.24 28.46 -12.26
CA PRO A 63 9.06 27.84 -13.58
C PRO A 63 10.40 27.56 -14.28
N GLU A 64 11.41 28.41 -14.08
CA GLU A 64 12.76 28.21 -14.65
C GLU A 64 13.46 27.02 -13.99
N LEU A 65 13.33 26.90 -12.66
CA LEU A 65 13.89 25.80 -11.87
C LEU A 65 13.24 24.46 -12.24
N LYS A 66 11.90 24.44 -12.38
CA LYS A 66 11.15 23.26 -12.84
C LYS A 66 11.57 22.84 -14.25
N ALA A 67 11.69 23.80 -15.18
CA ALA A 67 12.15 23.51 -16.53
C ALA A 67 13.60 23.01 -16.57
N LEU A 68 14.49 23.59 -15.76
CA LEU A 68 15.87 23.12 -15.61
C LEU A 68 15.92 21.68 -15.10
N LEU A 69 15.11 21.37 -14.09
CA LEU A 69 15.02 20.03 -13.52
C LEU A 69 14.50 19.02 -14.55
N GLN A 70 13.44 19.36 -15.28
CA GLN A 70 12.92 18.53 -16.38
C GLN A 70 13.97 18.34 -17.49
N LEU A 71 14.73 19.38 -17.84
CA LEU A 71 15.79 19.29 -18.83
C LEU A 71 16.93 18.37 -18.35
N LEU A 72 17.28 18.43 -17.07
CA LEU A 72 18.27 17.55 -16.45
C LEU A 72 17.79 16.10 -16.44
N LEU A 73 16.54 15.85 -16.03
CA LEU A 73 15.92 14.52 -16.12
C LEU A 73 15.94 14.01 -17.57
N TRP A 74 15.54 14.82 -18.53
CA TRP A 74 15.56 14.48 -19.96
C TRP A 74 16.98 14.13 -20.45
N ARG A 75 17.99 14.91 -20.03
CA ARG A 75 19.40 14.71 -20.40
C ARG A 75 19.98 13.39 -19.89
N PHE A 76 19.56 12.93 -18.72
CA PHE A 76 20.01 11.66 -18.15
C PHE A 76 19.17 10.46 -18.63
N THR A 77 17.89 10.66 -18.95
CA THR A 77 16.94 9.58 -19.24
C THR A 77 16.71 9.42 -20.74
N VAL A 78 15.97 10.35 -21.35
CA VAL A 78 15.58 10.30 -22.77
C VAL A 78 16.79 10.42 -23.69
N TYR A 79 17.75 11.30 -23.38
CA TYR A 79 18.93 11.45 -24.23
C TYR A 79 19.81 10.20 -24.23
N SER A 80 20.08 9.62 -23.05
CA SER A 80 20.94 8.44 -22.90
C SER A 80 20.24 7.14 -23.29
N ASN A 81 19.05 6.89 -22.75
CA ASN A 81 18.34 5.61 -22.84
C ASN A 81 17.18 5.59 -23.84
N SER A 82 16.83 6.73 -24.45
CA SER A 82 15.66 6.89 -25.33
C SER A 82 14.37 6.43 -24.66
N ALA A 83 14.23 6.69 -23.35
CA ALA A 83 13.05 6.36 -22.56
C ALA A 83 12.92 7.39 -21.42
N THR A 84 11.69 7.69 -21.01
CA THR A 84 11.45 8.41 -19.75
C THR A 84 11.70 7.50 -18.55
N VAL A 85 11.66 8.05 -17.33
CA VAL A 85 11.93 7.25 -16.11
C VAL A 85 10.83 6.21 -15.91
N GLY A 86 9.57 6.63 -15.98
CA GLY A 86 8.40 5.76 -15.87
C GLY A 86 8.37 4.68 -16.94
N GLN A 87 8.71 5.04 -18.19
CA GLN A 87 8.87 4.07 -19.25
C GLN A 87 9.99 3.06 -18.96
N SER A 88 11.13 3.53 -18.45
CA SER A 88 12.23 2.64 -18.09
C SER A 88 11.83 1.64 -16.99
N LEU A 89 11.04 2.05 -16.01
CA LEU A 89 10.52 1.19 -14.94
C LEU A 89 9.55 0.13 -15.49
N LEU A 90 8.77 0.46 -16.52
CA LEU A 90 7.84 -0.45 -17.19
C LEU A 90 8.47 -1.22 -18.37
N ASN A 91 9.80 -1.19 -18.52
CA ASN A 91 10.53 -1.81 -19.62
C ASN A 91 10.06 -1.34 -21.03
N ILE A 92 9.68 -0.07 -21.14
CA ILE A 92 9.29 0.62 -22.38
C ILE A 92 10.43 1.53 -22.83
N ARG A 93 10.62 1.66 -24.15
CA ARG A 93 11.54 2.63 -24.77
C ARG A 93 10.94 3.24 -26.03
N TYR A 94 11.43 4.39 -26.42
CA TYR A 94 11.08 5.05 -27.67
C TYR A 94 11.83 4.49 -28.87
N LYS A 95 11.08 4.22 -29.93
CA LYS A 95 11.55 3.88 -31.27
C LYS A 95 11.23 5.03 -32.22
N ASN A 96 12.11 5.24 -33.20
CA ASN A 96 11.79 6.10 -34.34
C ASN A 96 10.87 5.37 -35.33
N ALA A 97 9.65 5.88 -35.53
CA ALA A 97 8.65 5.32 -36.43
C ALA A 97 8.72 5.87 -37.87
N LEU A 98 9.51 6.92 -38.13
CA LEU A 98 9.65 7.53 -39.46
C LEU A 98 10.36 6.60 -40.47
N ILE A 99 11.16 5.65 -39.98
CA ILE A 99 11.89 4.69 -40.81
C ILE A 99 11.26 3.32 -40.58
N PRO A 100 10.46 2.81 -41.54
CA PRO A 100 9.84 1.50 -41.41
C PRO A 100 10.94 0.42 -41.40
N GLY A 101 10.94 -0.40 -40.34
CA GLY A 101 11.92 -1.46 -40.16
C GLY A 101 11.58 -2.37 -38.99
N GLN A 102 11.85 -3.67 -39.16
CA GLN A 102 11.67 -4.72 -38.15
C GLN A 102 12.66 -4.57 -36.98
N LYS A 103 13.84 -4.00 -37.22
CA LYS A 103 14.88 -3.79 -36.20
C LYS A 103 14.62 -2.55 -35.35
N TYR A 104 14.96 -2.62 -34.07
CA TYR A 104 14.92 -1.47 -33.17
C TYR A 104 15.91 -0.39 -33.61
N ARG A 105 15.43 0.85 -33.71
CA ARG A 105 16.27 2.02 -33.98
C ARG A 105 15.95 3.11 -32.96
N PRO A 106 16.96 3.59 -32.21
CA PRO A 106 16.75 4.65 -31.22
C PRO A 106 16.37 5.96 -31.91
N MET A 107 15.80 6.90 -31.13
CA MET A 107 15.47 8.24 -31.60
C MET A 107 16.70 8.96 -32.16
N SER A 108 16.51 9.71 -33.26
CA SER A 108 17.57 10.53 -33.83
C SER A 108 17.94 11.69 -32.91
N ARG A 109 19.18 12.21 -33.00
CA ARG A 109 19.60 13.41 -32.24
C ARG A 109 18.66 14.61 -32.42
N PRO A 110 18.23 14.98 -33.65
CA PRO A 110 17.29 16.09 -33.81
C PRO A 110 15.91 15.76 -33.23
N GLN A 111 15.41 14.53 -33.37
CA GLN A 111 14.14 14.13 -32.74
C GLN A 111 14.19 14.26 -31.22
N LYS A 112 15.30 13.84 -30.59
CA LYS A 112 15.51 13.99 -29.15
C LYS A 112 15.45 15.46 -28.74
N PHE A 113 16.17 16.33 -29.45
CA PHE A 113 16.18 17.76 -29.15
C PHE A 113 14.78 18.39 -29.30
N TRP A 114 14.11 18.15 -30.43
CA TRP A 114 12.74 18.67 -30.64
C TRP A 114 11.75 18.10 -29.63
N PHE A 115 11.90 16.85 -29.23
CA PHE A 115 11.08 16.25 -28.17
C PHE A 115 11.26 17.01 -26.86
N ALA A 116 12.50 17.30 -26.45
CA ALA A 116 12.80 18.07 -25.26
C ALA A 116 12.20 19.49 -25.35
N LEU A 117 12.44 20.17 -26.47
CA LEU A 117 11.97 21.53 -26.68
C LEU A 117 10.44 21.63 -26.63
N LEU A 118 9.72 20.69 -27.24
CA LEU A 118 8.26 20.69 -27.23
C LEU A 118 7.69 20.31 -25.86
N THR A 119 8.25 19.32 -25.18
CA THR A 119 7.73 18.84 -23.88
C THR A 119 8.04 19.79 -22.73
N VAL A 120 9.31 20.20 -22.59
CA VAL A 120 9.74 21.17 -21.56
C VAL A 120 9.22 22.56 -21.91
N GLY A 121 9.27 22.94 -23.19
CA GLY A 121 8.80 24.24 -23.65
C GLY A 121 7.29 24.42 -23.50
N GLU A 122 6.46 23.40 -23.75
CA GLU A 122 5.02 23.50 -23.52
C GLU A 122 4.71 23.72 -22.03
N LYS A 123 5.33 22.94 -21.14
CA LYS A 123 5.12 23.07 -19.68
C LYS A 123 5.59 24.42 -19.16
N TRP A 124 6.81 24.82 -19.51
CA TRP A 124 7.36 26.13 -19.14
C TRP A 124 6.52 27.28 -19.67
N LEU A 125 6.13 27.24 -20.95
CA LEU A 125 5.32 28.28 -21.56
C LEU A 125 3.94 28.35 -20.89
N SER A 126 3.34 27.21 -20.55
CA SER A 126 2.05 27.18 -19.85
C SER A 126 2.15 27.88 -18.50
N GLU A 127 3.14 27.54 -17.67
CA GLU A 127 3.34 28.16 -16.35
C GLU A 127 3.72 29.64 -16.46
N ARG A 128 4.61 29.99 -17.40
CA ARG A 128 5.08 31.36 -17.61
C ARG A 128 4.05 32.26 -18.29
N SER A 129 3.15 31.70 -19.10
CA SER A 129 2.14 32.47 -19.82
C SER A 129 1.24 33.25 -18.86
N HIS A 130 0.84 32.67 -17.73
CA HIS A 130 0.02 33.34 -16.72
C HIS A 130 0.69 34.61 -16.16
N SER A 131 1.99 34.58 -15.91
CA SER A 131 2.73 35.76 -15.42
C SER A 131 3.06 36.77 -16.53
N LEU A 132 3.40 36.30 -17.74
CA LEU A 132 3.64 37.16 -18.91
C LEU A 132 2.38 37.89 -19.37
N PHE A 133 1.20 37.27 -19.24
CA PHE A 133 -0.07 37.88 -19.62
C PHE A 133 -0.56 38.95 -18.65
N LEU A 134 -0.12 38.93 -17.38
CA LEU A 134 -0.55 39.89 -16.35
C LEU A 134 0.39 41.10 -16.23
N ASN A 135 1.68 40.94 -16.50
CA ASN A 135 2.70 41.93 -16.10
C ASN A 135 3.18 42.92 -17.17
N HIS A 136 2.75 42.81 -18.44
CA HIS A 136 3.25 43.71 -19.50
C HIS A 136 2.20 44.77 -19.93
N PRO A 137 2.53 46.08 -19.88
CA PRO A 137 1.62 47.15 -20.28
C PRO A 137 1.28 47.12 -21.78
N ALA A 138 0.08 47.59 -22.09
CA ALA A 138 -0.66 47.38 -23.33
C ALA A 138 -0.12 48.15 -24.55
N GLU A 139 1.05 47.77 -25.04
CA GLU A 139 1.49 48.12 -26.39
C GLU A 139 0.66 47.37 -27.44
N SER A 140 0.33 48.01 -28.56
CA SER A 140 -0.57 47.46 -29.60
C SER A 140 -0.08 46.11 -30.17
N ASN A 141 1.25 45.93 -30.26
CA ASN A 141 1.89 44.69 -30.71
C ASN A 141 1.84 43.58 -29.65
N ALA A 142 2.00 43.91 -28.37
CA ALA A 142 1.90 42.95 -27.27
C ALA A 142 0.47 42.40 -27.14
N ARG A 143 -0.55 43.24 -27.38
CA ARG A 143 -1.95 42.80 -27.41
C ARG A 143 -2.24 41.79 -28.52
N LYS A 144 -1.71 42.02 -29.73
CA LYS A 144 -1.84 41.09 -30.86
C LYS A 144 -1.12 39.77 -30.56
N ALA A 145 0.13 39.83 -30.07
CA ALA A 145 0.90 38.66 -29.68
C ALA A 145 0.18 37.83 -28.60
N ARG A 146 -0.42 38.49 -27.60
CA ARG A 146 -1.23 37.83 -26.56
C ARG A 146 -2.42 37.08 -27.12
N LYS A 147 -3.16 37.72 -28.04
CA LYS A 147 -4.32 37.09 -28.69
C LYS A 147 -3.89 35.87 -29.52
N VAL A 148 -2.81 36.00 -30.29
CA VAL A 148 -2.26 34.89 -31.08
C VAL A 148 -1.80 33.76 -30.19
N LEU A 149 -1.05 34.05 -29.12
CA LEU A 149 -0.55 33.05 -28.19
C LEU A 149 -1.71 32.33 -27.47
N SER A 150 -2.74 33.06 -27.04
CA SER A 150 -3.92 32.47 -26.41
C SER A 150 -4.69 31.55 -27.37
N ILE A 151 -4.86 31.96 -28.63
CA ILE A 151 -5.48 31.12 -29.68
C ILE A 151 -4.62 29.89 -29.94
N LEU A 152 -3.30 30.04 -30.05
CA LEU A 152 -2.37 28.94 -30.29
C LEU A 152 -2.39 27.93 -29.14
N MET A 153 -2.37 28.39 -27.89
CA MET A 153 -2.51 27.52 -26.71
C MET A 153 -3.84 26.77 -26.74
N GLY A 154 -4.96 27.47 -27.02
CA GLY A 154 -6.27 26.84 -27.18
C GLY A 154 -6.27 25.78 -28.27
N LEU A 155 -5.72 26.09 -29.44
CA LEU A 155 -5.63 25.16 -30.58
C LEU A 155 -4.78 23.93 -30.24
N THR A 156 -3.65 24.12 -29.54
CA THR A 156 -2.80 23.02 -29.07
C THR A 156 -3.54 22.11 -28.09
N LYS A 157 -4.37 22.64 -27.19
CA LYS A 157 -5.18 21.82 -26.27
C LYS A 157 -6.30 21.07 -26.98
N VAL A 158 -6.93 21.67 -27.99
CA VAL A 158 -7.91 20.95 -28.83
C VAL A 158 -7.20 19.84 -29.63
N ALA A 159 -6.05 20.13 -30.23
CA ALA A 159 -5.26 19.15 -30.96
C ALA A 159 -4.77 18.00 -30.07
N SER A 160 -4.39 18.28 -28.81
CA SER A 160 -4.00 17.25 -27.85
C SER A 160 -5.18 16.39 -27.43
N LEU A 161 -6.38 16.95 -27.25
CA LEU A 161 -7.61 16.20 -26.98
C LEU A 161 -7.96 15.27 -28.16
N VAL A 162 -7.93 15.77 -29.39
CA VAL A 162 -8.16 14.95 -30.58
C VAL A 162 -7.10 13.85 -30.71
N ASN A 163 -5.83 14.17 -30.43
CA ASN A 163 -4.76 13.17 -30.39
C ASN A 163 -5.05 12.07 -29.35
N PHE A 164 -5.49 12.45 -28.14
CA PHE A 164 -5.84 11.54 -27.07
C PHE A 164 -7.01 10.62 -27.44
N LEU A 165 -8.08 11.15 -28.07
CA LEU A 165 -9.18 10.34 -28.58
C LEU A 165 -8.73 9.33 -29.64
N LEU A 166 -7.88 9.76 -30.58
CA LEU A 166 -7.29 8.87 -31.58
C LEU A 166 -6.35 7.84 -30.94
N PHE A 167 -5.69 8.19 -29.86
CA PHE A 167 -4.86 7.28 -29.08
C PHE A 167 -5.71 6.24 -28.33
N LEU A 168 -6.85 6.61 -27.76
CA LEU A 168 -7.78 5.65 -27.15
C LEU A 168 -8.25 4.61 -28.17
N GLN A 169 -8.47 5.01 -29.43
CA GLN A 169 -8.87 4.09 -30.51
C GLN A 169 -7.71 3.23 -31.02
N ARG A 170 -6.54 3.82 -31.34
CA ARG A 170 -5.42 3.12 -32.03
C ARG A 170 -4.32 2.59 -31.10
N GLY A 171 -4.08 3.26 -29.97
CA GLY A 171 -3.10 2.90 -28.95
C GLY A 171 -1.63 3.10 -29.33
N THR A 172 -1.31 3.94 -30.32
CA THR A 172 0.06 4.07 -30.86
C THR A 172 0.85 5.27 -30.33
N TYR A 173 0.23 6.46 -30.26
CA TYR A 173 0.90 7.71 -29.90
C TYR A 173 0.12 8.42 -28.79
N PRO A 174 0.54 8.29 -27.51
CA PRO A 174 -0.10 8.91 -26.37
C PRO A 174 -0.22 10.43 -26.45
N THR A 175 0.86 11.11 -26.84
CA THR A 175 0.94 12.58 -26.87
C THR A 175 1.02 13.13 -28.29
N LEU A 176 0.62 14.40 -28.44
CA LEU A 176 0.70 15.10 -29.73
C LEU A 176 2.15 15.28 -30.19
N THR A 177 3.06 15.53 -29.25
CA THR A 177 4.50 15.72 -29.51
C THR A 177 5.14 14.44 -30.06
N GLU A 178 4.80 13.27 -29.49
CA GLU A 178 5.23 11.97 -30.00
C GLU A 178 4.70 11.72 -31.42
N ARG A 179 3.44 12.07 -31.68
CA ARG A 179 2.85 11.91 -33.01
C ARG A 179 3.54 12.79 -34.06
N LEU A 180 3.80 14.06 -33.73
CA LEU A 180 4.46 15.00 -34.65
C LEU A 180 5.90 14.57 -34.97
N LEU A 181 6.61 14.05 -33.98
CA LEU A 181 8.00 13.61 -34.13
C LEU A 181 8.14 12.18 -34.67
N GLY A 182 7.04 11.44 -34.77
CA GLY A 182 7.02 10.04 -35.18
C GLY A 182 7.77 9.14 -34.19
N VAL A 183 7.55 9.37 -32.90
CA VAL A 183 8.21 8.63 -31.81
C VAL A 183 7.20 7.66 -31.21
N GLN A 184 7.51 6.37 -31.23
CA GLN A 184 6.58 5.34 -30.79
C GLN A 184 7.13 4.57 -29.57
N PRO A 185 6.35 4.35 -28.50
CA PRO A 185 6.72 3.48 -27.41
C PRO A 185 6.70 2.01 -27.85
N VAL A 186 7.79 1.29 -27.58
CA VAL A 186 7.97 -0.14 -27.82
C VAL A 186 8.58 -0.81 -26.60
N PHE A 187 8.34 -2.10 -26.40
CA PHE A 187 9.00 -2.81 -25.31
C PHE A 187 10.51 -2.96 -25.54
N ARG A 188 11.27 -2.88 -24.45
CA ARG A 188 12.74 -3.01 -24.40
C ARG A 188 13.22 -4.40 -24.83
N GLY A 189 12.41 -5.43 -24.63
CA GLY A 189 12.67 -6.82 -24.98
C GLY A 189 11.36 -7.61 -25.13
N PRO A 190 11.42 -8.89 -25.54
CA PRO A 190 10.24 -9.75 -25.58
C PRO A 190 9.67 -9.83 -24.16
N GLN A 191 8.42 -9.41 -24.00
CA GLN A 191 7.72 -9.62 -22.74
C GLN A 191 7.40 -11.11 -22.65
N GLY A 192 7.79 -11.73 -21.54
CA GLY A 192 7.26 -13.03 -21.16
C GLY A 192 5.73 -12.96 -20.99
N PRO A 193 5.05 -14.11 -20.80
CA PRO A 193 3.67 -14.09 -20.35
C PRO A 193 3.56 -13.19 -19.11
N ARG A 194 2.53 -12.34 -19.09
CA ARG A 194 2.29 -11.42 -17.97
C ARG A 194 2.04 -12.25 -16.72
N ASP A 195 3.07 -12.46 -15.92
CA ASP A 195 2.95 -13.05 -14.60
C ASP A 195 2.18 -12.06 -13.73
N ILE A 196 0.87 -12.24 -13.65
CA ILE A 196 0.02 -11.52 -12.71
C ILE A 196 0.50 -11.99 -11.32
N ASN A 197 1.24 -11.13 -10.61
CA ASN A 197 1.79 -11.50 -9.32
C ASN A 197 0.66 -11.55 -8.28
N PHE A 198 0.05 -12.71 -8.14
CA PHE A 198 -1.01 -12.97 -7.16
C PHE A 198 -0.50 -13.02 -5.72
N GLN A 199 0.80 -12.85 -5.44
CA GLN A 199 1.33 -12.93 -4.07
C GLN A 199 0.65 -11.96 -3.11
N PHE A 200 0.39 -10.72 -3.55
CA PHE A 200 -0.27 -9.72 -2.71
C PHE A 200 -1.76 -10.02 -2.54
N LEU A 201 -2.45 -10.38 -3.63
CA LEU A 201 -3.87 -10.75 -3.57
C LEU A 201 -4.09 -11.98 -2.68
N ASN A 202 -3.27 -13.01 -2.85
CA ASN A 202 -3.34 -14.24 -2.07
C ASN A 202 -3.02 -14.00 -0.60
N ARG A 203 -2.06 -13.12 -0.31
CA ARG A 203 -1.74 -12.74 1.07
C ARG A 203 -2.92 -12.02 1.72
N GLU A 204 -3.52 -11.07 1.02
CA GLU A 204 -4.67 -10.31 1.53
C GLU A 204 -5.88 -11.23 1.76
N LEU A 205 -6.18 -12.10 0.79
CA LEU A 205 -7.28 -13.06 0.87
C LEU A 205 -7.07 -14.07 2.01
N LEU A 206 -5.83 -14.55 2.20
CA LEU A 206 -5.49 -15.48 3.27
C LEU A 206 -5.65 -14.84 4.64
N TRP A 207 -5.15 -13.60 4.83
CA TRP A 207 -5.29 -12.90 6.11
C TRP A 207 -6.74 -12.58 6.44
N HIS A 208 -7.54 -12.14 5.47
CA HIS A 208 -8.97 -11.94 5.68
C HIS A 208 -9.70 -13.24 6.02
N GLY A 209 -9.49 -14.31 5.25
CA GLY A 209 -10.12 -15.61 5.53
C GLY A 209 -9.70 -16.20 6.89
N PHE A 210 -8.44 -16.03 7.27
CA PHE A 210 -7.94 -16.44 8.58
C PHE A 210 -8.58 -15.66 9.73
N ALA A 211 -8.77 -14.35 9.56
CA ALA A 211 -9.44 -13.51 10.56
C ALA A 211 -10.91 -13.88 10.73
N GLU A 212 -11.64 -14.14 9.65
CA GLU A 212 -13.03 -14.60 9.70
C GLU A 212 -13.14 -15.94 10.45
N PHE A 213 -12.24 -16.88 10.15
CA PHE A 213 -12.18 -18.16 10.86
C PHE A 213 -11.90 -18.00 12.36
N LEU A 214 -10.95 -17.12 12.74
CA LEU A 214 -10.65 -16.82 14.13
C LEU A 214 -11.85 -16.22 14.88
N ILE A 215 -12.64 -15.37 14.24
CA ILE A 215 -13.84 -14.77 14.85
C ILE A 215 -14.87 -15.86 15.18
N PHE A 216 -15.00 -16.90 14.35
CA PHE A 216 -15.88 -18.04 14.66
C PHE A 216 -15.32 -18.99 15.71
N LEU A 217 -13.99 -19.14 15.79
CA LEU A 217 -13.35 -19.96 16.82
C LEU A 217 -13.29 -19.28 18.19
N LEU A 218 -13.19 -17.95 18.24
CA LEU A 218 -12.99 -17.19 19.48
C LEU A 218 -14.07 -17.50 20.54
N PRO A 219 -15.37 -17.58 20.22
CA PRO A 219 -16.41 -17.96 21.18
C PRO A 219 -16.36 -19.42 21.64
N LEU A 220 -15.71 -20.30 20.87
CA LEU A 220 -15.59 -21.74 21.21
C LEU A 220 -14.44 -22.01 22.18
N ILE A 221 -13.51 -21.07 22.34
CA ILE A 221 -12.38 -21.19 23.26
C ILE A 221 -12.84 -20.73 24.64
N ASN A 222 -12.94 -21.67 25.59
CA ASN A 222 -13.18 -21.35 26.99
C ASN A 222 -11.92 -20.70 27.59
N VAL A 223 -11.86 -19.37 27.52
CA VAL A 223 -10.73 -18.53 27.99
C VAL A 223 -10.38 -18.78 29.46
N TRP A 224 -11.33 -19.24 30.28
CA TRP A 224 -11.11 -19.53 31.70
C TRP A 224 -10.38 -20.85 31.90
N LYS A 225 -10.76 -21.92 31.18
CA LYS A 225 -10.02 -23.19 31.19
C LYS A 225 -8.62 -23.00 30.63
N LEU A 226 -8.46 -22.22 29.56
CA LEU A 226 -7.16 -21.89 29.00
C LEU A 226 -6.31 -21.10 30.00
N LYS A 227 -6.87 -20.07 30.66
CA LYS A 227 -6.17 -19.30 31.69
C LYS A 227 -5.78 -20.17 32.89
N ALA A 228 -6.65 -21.07 33.34
CA ALA A 228 -6.36 -21.99 34.44
C ALA A 228 -5.28 -23.02 34.06
N SER A 229 -5.33 -23.61 32.86
CA SER A 229 -4.28 -24.50 32.35
C SER A 229 -2.95 -23.79 32.13
N VAL A 230 -2.95 -22.59 31.56
CA VAL A 230 -1.74 -21.77 31.38
C VAL A 230 -1.19 -21.37 32.74
N ALA A 231 -2.02 -20.90 33.67
CA ALA A 231 -1.60 -20.59 35.03
C ALA A 231 -1.09 -21.82 35.79
N ALA A 232 -1.64 -23.02 35.57
CA ALA A 232 -1.13 -24.26 36.13
C ALA A 232 0.21 -24.67 35.50
N LEU A 233 0.42 -24.39 34.22
CA LEU A 233 1.68 -24.63 33.50
C LEU A 233 2.80 -23.67 33.91
N PHE A 234 2.44 -22.42 34.27
CA PHE A 234 3.37 -21.37 34.67
C PHE A 234 3.45 -21.17 36.20
N SER A 235 2.62 -21.84 36.99
CA SER A 235 2.77 -21.87 38.45
C SER A 235 3.96 -22.74 38.80
N PRO A 236 4.95 -22.23 39.54
CA PRO A 236 6.04 -23.06 40.03
C PRO A 236 5.44 -24.16 40.92
N LEU A 237 5.78 -25.41 40.59
CA LEU A 237 5.46 -26.64 41.31
C LEU A 237 5.60 -26.42 42.83
N LYS A 238 4.47 -26.17 43.51
CA LYS A 238 4.37 -26.17 44.97
C LYS A 238 3.53 -27.37 45.39
N GLU A 239 4.12 -28.54 45.22
CA GLU A 239 3.70 -29.83 45.79
C GLU A 239 4.96 -30.40 46.47
N LEU A 240 4.96 -30.95 47.69
CA LEU A 240 3.90 -31.39 48.58
C LEU A 240 4.29 -31.06 50.04
N ARG A 241 3.38 -30.45 50.80
CA ARG A 241 3.33 -30.68 52.25
C ARG A 241 1.88 -30.87 52.63
N GLY A 242 1.53 -32.13 52.86
CA GLY A 242 0.39 -32.45 53.69
C GLY A 242 0.61 -31.80 55.06
N THR A 243 -0.28 -30.89 55.40
CA THR A 243 -0.50 -30.49 56.78
C THR A 243 -1.99 -30.49 56.98
N GLU A 244 -2.48 -31.58 57.54
CA GLU A 244 -3.68 -31.58 58.37
C GLU A 244 -3.43 -30.53 59.46
N GLY A 245 -4.13 -29.40 59.37
CA GLY A 245 -3.95 -28.28 60.27
C GLY A 245 -5.06 -27.27 60.02
N SER A 246 -5.90 -27.10 61.02
CA SER A 246 -7.04 -26.20 61.07
C SER A 246 -6.75 -24.81 60.50
N GLU A 247 -7.61 -24.33 59.62
CA GLU A 247 -8.05 -22.94 59.60
C GLU A 247 -9.41 -22.90 58.88
N GLU A 248 -10.45 -22.63 59.65
CA GLU A 248 -11.81 -22.37 59.20
C GLU A 248 -11.85 -21.01 58.51
N THR A 249 -11.18 -20.86 57.37
CA THR A 249 -11.31 -19.66 56.55
C THR A 249 -12.61 -19.75 55.77
N HIS A 250 -13.69 -19.25 56.36
CA HIS A 250 -14.89 -18.89 55.61
C HIS A 250 -14.45 -17.92 54.50
N CYS A 251 -14.44 -18.37 53.25
CA CYS A 251 -14.13 -17.49 52.12
C CYS A 251 -15.26 -16.45 52.01
N THR A 252 -14.97 -15.21 52.42
CA THR A 252 -15.89 -14.06 52.37
C THR A 252 -16.00 -13.44 50.98
N GLU A 253 -15.15 -13.87 50.04
CA GLU A 253 -15.05 -13.36 48.67
C GLU A 253 -15.49 -14.42 47.66
N CYS A 254 -15.99 -13.96 46.51
CA CYS A 254 -16.39 -14.83 45.42
C CYS A 254 -15.17 -15.49 44.77
N ALA A 255 -15.17 -16.82 44.69
CA ALA A 255 -14.07 -17.59 44.08
C ALA A 255 -13.92 -17.40 42.55
N VAL A 256 -14.84 -16.69 41.88
CA VAL A 256 -14.81 -16.41 40.43
C VAL A 256 -14.36 -14.96 40.14
N CYS A 257 -15.02 -13.95 40.75
CA CYS A 257 -14.71 -12.55 40.49
C CYS A 257 -13.77 -11.91 41.53
N GLY A 258 -13.54 -12.54 42.68
CA GLY A 258 -12.69 -12.01 43.75
C GLY A 258 -13.32 -10.88 44.58
N GLU A 259 -14.58 -10.54 44.33
CA GLU A 259 -15.31 -9.47 45.01
C GLU A 259 -16.26 -10.02 46.07
N TRP A 260 -16.82 -9.13 46.90
CA TRP A 260 -17.84 -9.51 47.87
C TRP A 260 -19.09 -10.09 47.19
N PRO A 261 -19.54 -11.29 47.57
CA PRO A 261 -20.49 -12.04 46.76
C PRO A 261 -21.90 -11.47 46.82
N THR A 262 -22.44 -11.13 45.65
CA THR A 262 -23.85 -10.72 45.52
C THR A 262 -24.74 -11.96 45.44
N MET A 263 -25.66 -12.12 46.40
CA MET A 263 -26.46 -13.34 46.61
C MET A 263 -25.55 -14.58 46.73
N PRO A 264 -24.87 -14.78 47.86
CA PRO A 264 -23.91 -15.86 48.06
C PRO A 264 -24.51 -17.27 47.90
N HIS A 265 -23.87 -18.09 47.09
CA HIS A 265 -24.21 -19.50 46.88
C HIS A 265 -22.97 -20.38 47.00
N SER A 266 -23.16 -21.61 47.47
CA SER A 266 -22.17 -22.69 47.40
C SER A 266 -22.60 -23.71 46.36
N ALA A 267 -21.62 -24.48 45.91
CA ALA A 267 -21.77 -25.40 44.80
C ALA A 267 -21.13 -26.75 45.13
N GLY A 268 -21.53 -27.32 46.27
CA GLY A 268 -20.99 -28.59 46.80
C GLY A 268 -19.59 -28.52 47.43
N CYS A 269 -19.00 -27.33 47.57
CA CYS A 269 -17.71 -27.10 48.24
C CYS A 269 -17.79 -25.96 49.27
N LYS A 270 -16.73 -25.78 50.06
CA LYS A 270 -16.62 -24.72 51.10
C LYS A 270 -16.45 -23.29 50.54
N HIS A 271 -16.33 -23.12 49.23
CA HIS A 271 -16.13 -21.82 48.58
C HIS A 271 -17.45 -21.13 48.25
N VAL A 272 -17.45 -19.80 48.34
CA VAL A 272 -18.62 -18.96 48.08
C VAL A 272 -18.53 -18.29 46.72
N PHE A 273 -19.68 -18.17 46.05
CA PHE A 273 -19.82 -17.58 44.72
C PHE A 273 -20.97 -16.55 44.70
N CYS A 274 -20.87 -15.52 43.85
CA CYS A 274 -22.04 -14.74 43.47
C CYS A 274 -23.02 -15.63 42.71
N TYR A 275 -24.33 -15.45 42.92
CA TYR A 275 -25.36 -16.15 42.16
C TYR A 275 -25.14 -16.02 40.64
N TYR A 276 -24.89 -14.80 40.15
CA TYR A 276 -24.70 -14.55 38.73
C TYR A 276 -23.41 -15.19 38.18
N CYS A 277 -22.32 -15.19 38.94
CA CYS A 277 -21.08 -15.86 38.53
C CYS A 277 -21.26 -17.38 38.45
N LEU A 278 -21.89 -17.98 39.45
CA LEU A 278 -22.13 -19.42 39.46
C LEU A 278 -23.12 -19.82 38.35
N LYS A 279 -24.18 -19.03 38.15
CA LYS A 279 -25.21 -19.29 37.14
C LYS A 279 -24.69 -19.09 35.72
N SER A 280 -23.89 -18.07 35.46
CA SER A 280 -23.30 -17.85 34.13
C SER A 280 -22.36 -18.99 33.73
N HIS A 281 -21.53 -19.46 34.66
CA HIS A 281 -20.62 -20.57 34.41
C HIS A 281 -21.32 -21.93 34.28
N THR A 282 -22.39 -22.20 35.03
CA THR A 282 -23.19 -23.44 34.89
C THR A 282 -24.07 -23.46 33.64
N ILE A 283 -24.38 -22.30 33.05
CA ILE A 283 -25.04 -22.21 31.73
C ILE A 283 -24.02 -22.40 30.59
N ALA A 284 -22.80 -21.88 30.76
CA ALA A 284 -21.75 -21.95 29.74
C ALA A 284 -21.02 -23.31 29.69
N ASP A 285 -20.83 -23.98 30.84
CA ASP A 285 -20.18 -25.28 30.95
C ASP A 285 -21.11 -26.29 31.66
N ILE A 286 -21.30 -27.48 31.07
CA ILE A 286 -22.11 -28.58 31.63
C ILE A 286 -21.52 -29.11 32.95
N CYS A 287 -20.18 -29.09 33.07
CA CYS A 287 -19.46 -29.49 34.27
C CYS A 287 -18.58 -28.33 34.73
N PHE A 288 -19.15 -27.41 35.51
CA PHE A 288 -18.36 -26.37 36.19
C PHE A 288 -17.51 -27.05 37.30
N THR A 289 -16.26 -26.63 37.44
CA THR A 289 -15.36 -27.05 38.53
C THR A 289 -14.95 -25.82 39.31
N CYS A 290 -14.92 -25.95 40.64
CA CYS A 290 -14.50 -24.84 41.48
C CYS A 290 -13.05 -24.45 41.16
N PRO A 291 -12.74 -23.18 40.81
CA PRO A 291 -11.39 -22.75 40.44
C PRO A 291 -10.38 -22.79 41.60
N LYS A 292 -10.85 -22.94 42.86
CA LYS A 292 -10.00 -22.98 44.06
C LYS A 292 -9.69 -24.40 44.54
N CYS A 293 -10.65 -25.33 44.47
CA CYS A 293 -10.46 -26.72 44.95
C CYS A 293 -10.65 -27.80 43.88
N GLY A 294 -11.02 -27.46 42.65
CA GLY A 294 -11.18 -28.43 41.56
C GLY A 294 -12.38 -29.38 41.69
N VAL A 295 -13.17 -29.27 42.76
CA VAL A 295 -14.37 -30.11 42.98
C VAL A 295 -15.46 -29.76 41.95
N GLU A 296 -16.05 -30.79 41.34
CA GLU A 296 -17.18 -30.65 40.43
C GLU A 296 -18.43 -30.15 41.15
N THR A 297 -19.18 -29.29 40.45
CA THR A 297 -20.32 -28.58 41.02
C THR A 297 -21.47 -29.54 41.36
N GLY A 298 -21.88 -29.57 42.62
CA GLY A 298 -23.07 -30.29 43.08
C GLY A 298 -24.36 -29.45 43.04
N THR A 299 -25.27 -29.69 43.99
CA THR A 299 -26.46 -28.86 44.19
C THR A 299 -26.08 -27.42 44.55
N ILE A 300 -26.71 -26.45 43.89
CA ILE A 300 -26.51 -25.03 44.16
C ILE A 300 -27.39 -24.65 45.36
N GLU A 301 -26.76 -24.23 46.45
CA GLU A 301 -27.48 -23.86 47.67
C GLU A 301 -27.17 -22.42 48.08
N PRO A 302 -28.19 -21.66 48.52
CA PRO A 302 -27.97 -20.31 49.04
C PRO A 302 -27.24 -20.39 50.39
N VAL A 303 -26.17 -19.63 50.53
CA VAL A 303 -25.37 -19.56 51.76
C VAL A 303 -25.65 -18.24 52.45
N ARG A 304 -25.93 -18.25 53.76
CA ARG A 304 -26.00 -17.01 54.54
C ARG A 304 -24.62 -16.67 55.09
N LEU A 305 -23.96 -15.69 54.47
CA LEU A 305 -22.76 -15.09 55.05
C LEU A 305 -23.14 -14.31 56.30
N HIS A 306 -22.56 -14.68 57.45
CA HIS A 306 -22.68 -13.89 58.66
C HIS A 306 -21.78 -12.66 58.49
N VAL A 307 -22.41 -11.51 58.24
CA VAL A 307 -21.72 -10.21 58.29
C VAL A 307 -21.49 -9.91 59.75
N GLY A 308 -20.23 -9.96 60.20
CA GLY A 308 -19.87 -9.47 61.53
C GLY A 308 -20.25 -7.99 61.62
N THR A 309 -21.36 -7.70 62.29
CA THR A 309 -21.71 -6.36 62.74
C THR A 309 -20.77 -5.97 63.87
N GLU A 310 -19.63 -5.38 63.55
CA GLU A 310 -18.94 -4.47 64.48
C GLU A 310 -19.65 -3.11 64.39
N LEU A 311 -20.80 -3.02 65.06
CA LEU A 311 -21.41 -1.76 65.49
C LEU A 311 -21.27 -1.70 67.01
N HIS A 312 -20.24 -1.00 67.48
CA HIS A 312 -20.32 -0.29 68.75
C HIS A 312 -19.51 1.01 68.69
N GLN A 313 -20.25 2.11 68.73
CA GLN A 313 -19.78 3.42 69.18
C GLN A 313 -19.32 3.32 70.64
N SER A 314 -18.11 3.83 70.91
CA SER A 314 -17.77 4.72 72.03
C SER A 314 -16.34 5.23 71.86
#